data_AF-A0AAN8WRM6-F1
#
_entry.id   AF-A0AAN8WRM6-F1
#
_cell.length_a   1.000
_cell.length_b   1.000
_cell.length_c   1.000
_cell.angle_alpha   90.00
_cell.angle_beta   90.00
_cell.angle_gamma   90.00
#
_symmetry.space_group_name_H-M   'P 1'
#
loop_
_entity.id
_entity.type
_entity.pdbx_description
1 polymer ?
#
loop_
_entity_poly.entity_id
_entity_poly.type
_entity_poly.pdbx_seq_one_letter_code
_entity_poly.pdbx_strand_id
1 'polypeptide(L)'
;MDDGETPLETLVSYHNITFEADASSLTVTVVEEDCSDINFSTEITSVRVFGIEPISQVTIDGTEHLYYTQEQDNHALNIFNITYDWCEQTNLIIRWN
;
A
#
# COMPACT_ATOMS: atom_id res chain seq x y z
N MET A 1 -1.12 -3.89 -12.58
CA MET A 1 -0.70 -5.26 -12.26
C MET A 1 -1.59 -6.20 -13.06
N ASP A 2 -1.02 -7.21 -13.67
CA ASP A 2 -1.70 -8.22 -14.51
C ASP A 2 -1.02 -9.59 -14.27
N ASP A 3 -1.43 -10.61 -15.03
CA ASP A 3 -0.88 -11.99 -14.95
C ASP A 3 0.59 -12.10 -15.32
N GLY A 4 1.19 -11.08 -15.95
CA GLY A 4 2.55 -11.10 -16.44
C GLY A 4 2.79 -12.12 -17.57
N GLU A 5 1.73 -12.76 -18.09
CA GLU A 5 1.81 -13.84 -19.09
C GLU A 5 0.98 -13.52 -20.34
N THR A 6 -0.20 -12.91 -20.19
CA THR A 6 -1.10 -12.59 -21.31
C THR A 6 -0.53 -11.45 -22.15
N PRO A 7 -0.42 -11.61 -23.49
CA PRO A 7 0.00 -10.53 -24.36
C PRO A 7 -0.92 -9.30 -24.27
N LEU A 8 -0.33 -8.11 -24.28
CA LEU A 8 -1.04 -6.84 -24.07
C LEU A 8 -2.25 -6.64 -25.00
N GLU A 9 -2.17 -7.06 -26.26
CA GLU A 9 -3.27 -6.90 -27.23
C GLU A 9 -4.51 -7.77 -26.92
N THR A 10 -4.34 -8.79 -26.07
CA THR A 10 -5.40 -9.71 -25.64
C THR A 10 -5.72 -9.57 -24.16
N LEU A 11 -5.10 -8.61 -23.46
CA LEU A 11 -5.29 -8.40 -22.03
C LEU A 11 -6.70 -7.84 -21.78
N VAL A 12 -7.51 -8.58 -21.04
CA VAL A 12 -8.89 -8.20 -20.67
C VAL A 12 -9.04 -7.87 -19.19
N SER A 13 -8.00 -8.14 -18.40
CA SER A 13 -8.01 -8.10 -16.94
C SER A 13 -6.72 -7.47 -16.45
N TYR A 14 -6.83 -6.40 -15.66
CA TYR A 14 -5.69 -5.78 -14.97
C TYR A 14 -6.17 -4.98 -13.77
N HIS A 15 -5.24 -4.70 -12.87
CA HIS A 15 -5.41 -3.82 -11.74
C HIS A 15 -4.63 -2.52 -11.96
N ASN A 16 -5.30 -1.39 -11.74
CA ASN A 16 -4.71 -0.07 -11.77
C ASN A 16 -4.77 0.54 -10.36
N ILE A 17 -3.59 0.81 -9.80
CA ILE A 17 -3.43 1.28 -8.42
C ILE A 17 -2.62 2.58 -8.47
N THR A 18 -3.14 3.62 -7.83
CA THR A 18 -2.47 4.90 -7.67
C THR A 18 -1.95 5.07 -6.26
N PHE A 19 -0.76 5.67 -6.14
CA PHE A 19 -0.13 5.98 -4.86
C PHE A 19 0.08 7.49 -4.79
N GLU A 20 -0.42 8.11 -3.73
CA GLU A 20 -0.21 9.53 -3.44
C GLU A 20 0.39 9.67 -2.05
N ALA A 21 1.48 10.42 -1.93
CA ALA A 21 2.14 10.65 -0.66
C ALA A 21 2.38 12.14 -0.42
N ASP A 22 2.21 12.54 0.84
CA ASP A 22 2.63 13.84 1.36
C ASP A 22 3.64 13.67 2.50
N ALA A 23 3.94 14.76 3.21
CA ALA A 23 4.92 14.75 4.29
C ALA A 23 4.58 13.79 5.46
N SER A 24 3.30 13.43 5.61
CA SER A 24 2.72 12.74 6.77
C SER A 24 1.77 11.60 6.40
N SER A 25 1.57 11.33 5.11
CA SER A 25 0.61 10.32 4.68
C SER A 25 0.98 9.62 3.37
N LEU A 26 0.47 8.40 3.24
CA LEU A 26 0.39 7.65 2.01
C LEU A 26 -1.07 7.23 1.82
N THR A 27 -1.62 7.56 0.66
CA THR A 27 -2.90 7.02 0.19
C THR A 27 -2.62 6.09 -0.99
N VAL A 28 -3.11 4.86 -0.88
CA VAL A 28 -3.18 3.93 -2.00
C VAL A 28 -4.65 3.83 -2.41
N THR A 29 -4.92 3.99 -3.69
CA THR A 29 -6.27 3.95 -4.26
C THR A 29 -6.30 2.99 -5.43
N VAL A 30 -7.32 2.14 -5.44
CA VAL A 30 -7.59 1.21 -6.53
C VAL A 30 -8.53 1.89 -7.51
N VAL A 31 -8.05 2.09 -8.73
CA VAL A 31 -8.79 2.78 -9.80
C VAL A 31 -9.56 1.77 -10.66
N GLU A 32 -8.97 0.61 -10.87
CA GLU A 32 -9.55 -0.49 -11.63
C GLU A 32 -9.01 -1.80 -11.06
N GLU A 33 -9.86 -2.81 -10.95
CA GLU A 33 -9.48 -4.12 -10.44
C GLU A 33 -10.32 -5.20 -11.09
N ASP A 34 -9.71 -6.37 -11.26
CA ASP A 34 -10.41 -7.59 -11.61
C ASP A 34 -10.07 -8.70 -10.62
N CYS A 35 -10.90 -8.81 -9.59
CA CYS A 35 -10.76 -9.79 -8.52
C CYS A 35 -11.34 -11.16 -8.88
N SER A 36 -11.68 -11.40 -10.16
CA SER A 36 -12.19 -12.70 -10.61
C SER A 36 -11.09 -13.74 -10.81
N ASP A 37 -9.85 -13.31 -11.00
CA ASP A 37 -8.68 -14.17 -11.12
C ASP A 37 -7.93 -14.23 -9.78
N ILE A 38 -7.92 -15.42 -9.18
CA ILE A 38 -7.40 -15.67 -7.83
C ILE A 38 -5.89 -15.89 -7.76
N ASN A 39 -5.18 -15.76 -8.90
CA ASN A 39 -3.74 -16.00 -8.95
C ASN A 39 -2.91 -14.77 -8.54
N PHE A 40 -3.56 -13.65 -8.22
CA PHE A 40 -2.93 -12.41 -7.78
C PHE A 40 -2.90 -12.30 -6.28
N SER A 41 -1.74 -11.92 -5.73
CA SER A 41 -1.74 -11.36 -4.39
C SER A 41 -2.31 -9.95 -4.48
N THR A 42 -3.38 -9.72 -3.73
CA THR A 42 -4.10 -8.44 -3.69
C THR A 42 -3.79 -7.63 -2.43
N GLU A 43 -2.76 -8.08 -1.70
CA GLU A 43 -2.48 -7.60 -0.36
C GLU A 43 -1.30 -6.62 -0.34
N ILE A 44 -1.47 -5.52 0.40
CA ILE A 44 -0.35 -4.70 0.84
C ILE A 44 -0.06 -5.07 2.29
N THR A 45 1.07 -5.73 2.53
CA THR A 45 1.46 -6.23 3.85
C THR A 45 2.50 -5.34 4.54
N SER A 46 3.20 -4.50 3.78
CA SER A 46 4.19 -3.58 4.30
C SER A 46 4.35 -2.34 3.43
N VAL A 47 4.72 -1.23 4.07
CA VAL A 47 5.08 0.03 3.44
C VAL A 47 6.39 0.52 4.06
N ARG A 48 7.31 0.98 3.20
CA ARG A 48 8.56 1.60 3.62
C ARG A 48 8.63 3.02 3.10
N VAL A 49 8.84 3.97 3.99
CA VAL A 49 8.96 5.40 3.68
C VAL A 49 10.38 5.85 3.99
N PHE A 50 10.99 6.61 3.08
CA PHE A 50 12.34 7.16 3.23
C PHE A 50 12.31 8.68 3.25
N GLY A 51 13.30 9.29 3.89
CA GLY A 51 13.42 10.74 4.01
C GLY A 51 12.45 11.35 5.02
N ILE A 52 12.10 10.60 6.07
CA ILE A 52 11.20 11.09 7.13
C ILE A 52 11.98 11.58 8.35
N GLU A 53 11.36 12.49 9.09
CA GLU A 53 11.77 12.84 10.45
C GLU A 53 11.25 11.81 11.47
N PRO A 54 11.79 11.76 12.70
CA PRO A 54 11.27 10.91 13.75
C PRO A 54 9.78 11.15 14.00
N ILE A 55 9.02 10.05 14.04
CA ILE A 55 7.57 10.03 14.31
C ILE A 55 7.28 9.41 15.67
N SER A 56 6.10 9.71 16.21
CA SER A 56 5.55 9.19 17.45
C SER A 56 4.44 8.15 17.23
N GLN A 57 3.74 8.20 16.09
CA GLN A 57 2.59 7.33 15.83
C GLN A 57 2.44 7.02 14.33
N VAL A 58 1.90 5.83 14.06
CA VAL A 58 1.37 5.43 12.75
C VAL A 58 -0.11 5.11 12.91
N THR A 59 -0.93 5.50 11.94
CA THR A 59 -2.33 5.07 11.84
C THR A 59 -2.61 4.49 10.47
N ILE A 60 -3.49 3.50 10.41
CA ILE A 60 -4.04 2.91 9.19
C ILE A 60 -5.56 3.06 9.26
N ASP A 61 -6.12 3.75 8.27
CA ASP A 61 -7.55 4.09 8.19
C ASP A 61 -8.12 4.71 9.48
N GLY A 62 -7.27 5.51 10.15
CA GLY A 62 -7.61 6.21 11.39
C GLY A 62 -7.47 5.38 12.67
N THR A 63 -7.08 4.11 12.57
CA THR A 63 -6.79 3.26 13.73
C THR A 63 -5.29 3.24 14.02
N GLU A 64 -4.90 3.33 15.29
CA GLU A 64 -3.49 3.23 15.69
C GLU A 64 -2.89 1.90 15.25
N HIS A 65 -1.73 1.97 14.61
CA HIS A 65 -0.98 0.83 14.12
C HIS A 65 0.34 0.70 14.88
N LEU A 66 0.54 -0.46 15.51
CA LEU A 66 1.66 -0.69 16.44
C LEU A 66 2.85 -1.41 15.81
N TYR A 67 2.70 -1.91 14.58
CA TYR A 67 3.69 -2.73 13.90
C TYR A 67 4.52 -1.90 12.92
N TYR A 68 5.43 -1.10 13.46
CA TYR A 68 6.38 -0.32 12.68
C TYR A 68 7.74 -0.17 13.38
N THR A 69 8.79 0.11 12.60
CA THR A 69 10.14 0.42 13.09
C THR A 69 10.65 1.69 12.43
N GLN A 70 11.43 2.48 13.17
CA GLN A 70 12.12 3.66 12.63
C GLN A 70 13.64 3.40 12.60
N GLU A 71 14.24 3.59 11.44
CA GLU A 71 15.68 3.57 11.25
C GLU A 71 16.17 5.03 11.15
N GLN A 72 16.46 5.64 12.31
CA GLN A 72 16.79 7.07 12.38
C GLN A 72 18.01 7.44 11.53
N ASP A 73 19.06 6.62 11.54
CA ASP A 73 20.27 6.84 10.75
C ASP A 73 19.99 6.83 9.23
N ASN A 74 18.95 6.10 8.81
CA ASN A 74 18.55 5.97 7.41
C ASN A 74 17.36 6.86 7.04
N HIS A 75 16.87 7.67 7.99
CA HIS A 75 15.64 8.47 7.84
C HIS A 75 14.48 7.63 7.26
N ALA A 76 14.30 6.41 7.76
CA ALA A 76 13.34 5.46 7.21
C ALA A 76 12.33 4.94 8.24
N LEU A 77 11.11 4.71 7.77
CA LEU A 77 10.02 4.06 8.50
C LEU A 77 9.62 2.80 7.76
N ASN A 78 9.61 1.67 8.48
CA ASN A 78 9.04 0.43 7.99
C ASN A 78 7.75 0.14 8.74
N ILE A 79 6.65 0.02 8.02
CA ILE A 79 5.32 -0.36 8.52
C ILE A 79 5.05 -1.76 8.00
N PHE A 80 4.74 -2.69 8.89
CA PHE A 80 4.53 -4.11 8.55
C PHE A 80 3.24 -4.62 9.21
N ASN A 81 2.82 -5.83 8.83
CA ASN A 81 1.53 -6.39 9.23
C ASN A 81 0.35 -5.50 8.85
N ILE A 82 0.42 -4.86 7.68
CA ILE A 82 -0.71 -4.15 7.10
C ILE A 82 -1.71 -5.21 6.63
N THR A 83 -2.98 -5.04 6.97
CA THR A 83 -4.08 -5.88 6.48
C THR A 83 -4.90 -5.05 5.53
N TYR A 84 -4.43 -4.96 4.29
CA TYR A 84 -5.12 -4.31 3.20
C TYR A 84 -5.21 -5.29 2.05
N ASP A 85 -6.42 -5.52 1.56
CA ASP A 85 -6.71 -6.28 0.36
C ASP A 85 -7.52 -5.36 -0.56
N TRP A 86 -6.96 -5.05 -1.74
CA TRP A 86 -7.64 -4.13 -2.65
C TRP A 86 -8.99 -4.66 -3.15
N CYS A 87 -9.16 -5.98 -3.22
CA CYS A 87 -10.44 -6.59 -3.63
C CYS A 87 -11.55 -6.44 -2.59
N GLU A 88 -11.19 -6.11 -1.35
CA GLU A 88 -12.14 -5.88 -0.25
C GLU A 88 -12.29 -4.39 0.06
N GLN A 89 -11.29 -3.56 -0.33
CA GLN A 89 -11.17 -2.17 0.09
C GLN A 89 -10.57 -1.29 -1.01
N THR A 90 -11.28 -0.22 -1.39
CA THR A 90 -10.84 0.69 -2.46
C THR A 90 -9.64 1.57 -2.07
N ASN A 91 -9.49 1.90 -0.79
CA ASN A 91 -8.43 2.80 -0.32
C ASN A 91 -7.73 2.23 0.90
N LEU A 92 -6.41 2.42 0.94
CA LEU A 92 -5.56 2.29 2.12
C LEU A 92 -5.02 3.67 2.46
N ILE A 93 -5.30 4.17 3.66
CA ILE A 93 -4.75 5.45 4.10
C ILE A 93 -3.86 5.25 5.32
N ILE A 94 -2.57 5.46 5.13
CA ILE A 94 -1.56 5.42 6.18
C ILE A 94 -1.17 6.84 6.54
N ARG A 95 -1.12 7.16 7.84
CA ARG A 95 -0.61 8.45 8.33
C ARG A 95 0.45 8.24 9.40
N TRP A 96 1.41 9.16 9.45
CA TRP A 96 2.44 9.22 10.47
C TRP A 96 2.61 10.64 11.01
N ASN A 97 2.89 10.75 12.31
CA ASN A 97 3.14 12.03 13.01
C ASN A 97 4.10 11.87 14.18
#